data_AF-A1DYQ5-F1
#
_entry.id   AF-A1DYQ5-F1
#
_cell.length_a   1.000
_cell.length_b   1.000
_cell.length_c   1.000
_cell.angle_alpha   90.00
_cell.angle_beta   90.00
_cell.angle_gamma   90.00
#
_symmetry.space_group_name_H-M   'P 1'
#
loop_
_entity.id
_entity.type
_entity.pdbx_description
1 polymer ?
#
loop_
_entity_poly.entity_id
_entity_poly.type
_entity_poly.pdbx_seq_one_letter_code
_entity_poly.pdbx_strand_id
1 'polypeptide(L)'
;VTEPQFYAGRKQDGRVAAKFLRKVGLFGARYSHTPTADGLHFVMRVIPDDGDVVPTLEKLGFLPKQIRLIKRTLRLPEGMIILSGPTGAGKSTTLHACSDLYLKRTRYKKRLLTVEDPPEGRIVGAIQTPIICDKADEAEVRLAWQRVLTSALRL
;
A
#
# COMPACT_ATOMS: atom_id res chain seq x y z
N VAL A 1 -2.48 -8.89 -16.37
CA VAL A 1 -3.10 -9.86 -15.43
C VAL A 1 -2.00 -10.63 -14.70
N THR A 2 -2.07 -10.88 -13.37
CA THR A 2 -1.11 -11.80 -12.72
C THR A 2 -1.41 -13.23 -13.13
N GLU A 3 -0.53 -13.85 -13.90
CA GLU A 3 -0.71 -15.22 -14.37
C GLU A 3 -0.65 -16.20 -13.19
N PRO A 4 -1.62 -17.12 -13.04
CA PRO A 4 -1.68 -18.03 -11.89
C PRO A 4 -0.69 -19.19 -11.97
N GLN A 5 -0.12 -19.43 -13.15
CA GLN A 5 0.81 -20.52 -13.44
C GLN A 5 2.17 -19.98 -13.85
N PHE A 6 3.20 -20.74 -13.49
CA PHE A 6 4.57 -20.46 -13.85
C PHE A 6 4.92 -21.06 -15.22
N TYR A 7 5.49 -20.24 -16.09
CA TYR A 7 5.90 -20.54 -17.46
C TYR A 7 7.35 -20.10 -17.66
N ALA A 8 8.28 -21.05 -17.55
CA ALA A 8 9.71 -20.79 -17.66
C ALA A 8 10.13 -20.24 -19.04
N GLY A 9 9.41 -20.57 -20.12
CA GLY A 9 9.79 -20.24 -21.50
C GLY A 9 9.44 -18.82 -21.95
N ARG A 10 8.86 -17.97 -21.09
CA ARG A 10 8.52 -16.58 -21.43
C ARG A 10 8.78 -15.66 -20.25
N LYS A 11 8.90 -14.36 -20.52
CA LYS A 11 8.93 -13.35 -19.46
C LYS A 11 7.63 -13.40 -18.66
N GLN A 12 7.72 -13.38 -17.34
CA GLN A 12 6.55 -13.22 -16.48
C GLN A 12 6.83 -12.26 -15.33
N ASP A 13 5.81 -11.48 -15.01
CA ASP A 13 5.75 -10.62 -13.83
C ASP A 13 4.66 -11.13 -12.90
N GLY A 14 4.93 -11.11 -11.59
CA GLY A 14 4.06 -11.69 -10.58
C GLY A 14 4.08 -10.95 -9.26
N ARG A 15 3.06 -11.18 -8.44
CA ARG A 15 3.05 -10.83 -7.01
C ARG A 15 2.98 -12.11 -6.20
N VAL A 16 3.89 -12.25 -5.24
CA VAL A 16 3.88 -13.36 -4.29
C VAL A 16 2.99 -12.95 -3.11
N ALA A 17 1.95 -13.73 -2.85
CA ALA A 17 0.95 -13.40 -1.84
C ALA A 17 1.53 -13.44 -0.41
N ALA A 18 1.07 -12.51 0.44
CA ALA A 18 1.48 -12.38 1.84
C ALA A 18 1.44 -13.71 2.62
N LYS A 19 0.44 -14.56 2.37
CA LYS A 19 0.27 -15.85 3.05
C LYS A 19 1.48 -16.78 2.91
N PHE A 20 2.25 -16.67 1.82
CA PHE A 20 3.46 -17.47 1.60
C PHE A 20 4.71 -16.83 2.21
N LEU A 21 4.69 -15.51 2.40
CA LEU A 21 5.85 -14.69 2.72
C LEU A 21 5.90 -14.23 4.19
N ARG A 22 4.77 -14.21 4.89
CA ARG A 22 4.71 -13.82 6.31
C ARG A 22 5.62 -14.65 7.21
N LYS A 23 5.81 -15.94 6.91
CA LYS A 23 6.69 -16.84 7.67
C LYS A 23 8.16 -16.40 7.64
N VAL A 24 8.55 -15.60 6.64
CA VAL A 24 9.91 -15.06 6.49
C VAL A 24 9.94 -13.54 6.72
N GLY A 25 8.93 -12.98 7.39
CA GLY A 25 8.88 -11.56 7.76
C GLY A 25 8.62 -10.62 6.58
N LEU A 26 7.94 -11.08 5.53
CA LEU A 26 7.64 -10.29 4.33
C LEU A 26 6.13 -10.17 4.10
N PHE A 27 5.64 -8.95 3.90
CA PHE A 27 4.22 -8.67 3.61
C PHE A 27 3.87 -9.05 2.17
N GLY A 28 4.85 -9.03 1.27
CA GLY A 28 4.69 -9.42 -0.10
C GLY A 28 6.00 -9.36 -0.87
N ALA A 29 5.98 -9.80 -2.12
CA ALA A 29 7.08 -9.56 -3.03
C ALA A 29 6.56 -9.38 -4.44
N ARG A 30 7.25 -8.54 -5.22
CA ARG A 30 7.08 -8.47 -6.66
C ARG A 30 8.16 -9.33 -7.29
N TYR A 31 7.73 -10.20 -8.19
CA TYR A 31 8.56 -11.16 -8.90
C TYR A 31 8.58 -10.78 -10.38
N SER A 32 9.73 -10.94 -11.02
CA SER A 32 9.87 -10.83 -12.48
C SER A 32 10.96 -11.77 -12.94
N HIS A 33 10.74 -12.53 -14.02
CA HIS A 33 11.80 -13.30 -14.66
C HIS A 33 11.81 -13.14 -16.17
N THR A 34 12.94 -13.47 -16.77
CA THR A 34 13.13 -13.61 -18.22
C THR A 34 13.95 -14.86 -18.50
N PRO A 35 13.57 -15.68 -19.50
CA PRO A 35 14.39 -16.81 -19.94
C PRO A 35 15.73 -16.34 -20.49
N THR A 36 16.79 -17.09 -20.20
CA THR A 36 18.15 -16.88 -20.72
C THR A 36 18.64 -18.15 -21.39
N ALA A 37 19.75 -18.08 -22.14
CA ALA A 37 20.34 -19.27 -22.78
C ALA A 37 20.64 -20.39 -21.77
N ASP A 38 21.01 -20.02 -20.54
CA ASP A 38 21.42 -20.94 -19.47
C ASP A 38 20.36 -21.11 -18.37
N GLY A 39 19.10 -20.72 -18.62
CA GLY A 39 18.00 -20.89 -17.67
C GLY A 39 17.14 -19.65 -17.49
N LEU A 40 17.09 -19.11 -16.27
CA LEU A 40 16.23 -17.99 -15.90
C LEU A 40 17.01 -16.92 -15.17
N HIS A 41 16.85 -15.67 -15.59
CA HIS A 41 17.23 -14.52 -14.80
C HIS A 41 15.99 -13.94 -14.14
N PHE A 42 15.94 -13.94 -12.81
CA PHE A 42 14.81 -13.39 -12.06
C PHE A 42 15.25 -12.33 -11.05
N VAL A 43 14.34 -11.41 -10.77
CA VAL A 43 14.48 -10.36 -9.77
C VAL A 43 13.28 -10.42 -8.85
N MET A 44 13.53 -10.25 -7.55
CA MET A 44 12.47 -10.13 -6.55
C MET A 44 12.65 -8.84 -5.77
N ARG A 45 11.60 -8.00 -5.77
CA ARG A 45 11.50 -6.86 -4.86
C ARG A 45 10.65 -7.25 -3.68
N VAL A 46 11.29 -7.46 -2.54
CA VAL A 46 10.62 -7.79 -1.28
C VAL A 46 9.97 -6.56 -0.67
N ILE A 47 8.84 -6.78 -0.01
CA ILE A 47 8.14 -5.79 0.82
C ILE A 47 8.20 -6.35 2.24
N PRO A 48 9.02 -5.75 3.14
CA PRO A 48 9.08 -6.16 4.53
C PRO A 48 7.70 -6.19 5.17
N ASP A 49 7.45 -7.19 6.02
CA ASP A 49 6.36 -7.10 6.97
C ASP A 49 6.85 -6.29 8.16
N ASP A 50 6.62 -4.98 8.11
CA ASP A 50 6.90 -4.08 9.25
C ASP A 50 6.03 -4.42 10.49
N GLY A 51 5.21 -5.47 10.39
CA GLY A 51 4.28 -5.94 11.41
C GLY A 51 3.09 -4.99 11.57
N ASP A 52 2.41 -5.12 12.70
CA ASP A 52 1.34 -4.18 13.09
C ASP A 52 1.91 -2.89 13.73
N VAL A 53 3.24 -2.71 13.75
CA VAL A 53 3.92 -1.60 14.46
C VAL A 53 4.10 -0.40 13.53
N VAL A 54 3.09 0.46 13.49
CA VAL A 54 3.17 1.74 12.78
C VAL A 54 4.09 2.71 13.54
N PRO A 55 5.12 3.31 12.90
CA PRO A 55 5.99 4.28 13.56
C PRO A 55 5.23 5.55 13.96
N THR A 56 5.62 6.15 15.08
CA THR A 56 5.06 7.44 15.50
C THR A 56 5.62 8.58 14.64
N LEU A 57 4.90 9.70 14.56
CA LEU A 57 5.37 10.87 13.80
C LEU A 57 6.72 11.40 14.32
N GLU A 58 6.98 11.28 15.62
CA GLU A 58 8.27 11.61 16.24
C GLU A 58 9.39 10.71 15.71
N LYS A 59 9.16 9.39 15.60
CA LYS A 59 10.13 8.44 15.03
C LYS A 59 10.38 8.66 13.54
N LEU A 60 9.40 9.22 12.83
CA LEU A 60 9.54 9.65 11.43
C LEU A 60 10.28 10.99 11.27
N GLY A 61 10.67 11.64 12.37
CA GLY A 61 11.44 12.88 12.34
C GLY A 61 10.61 14.16 12.26
N PHE A 62 9.28 14.09 12.44
CA PHE A 62 8.47 15.30 12.48
C PHE A 62 8.74 16.11 13.74
N LEU A 63 8.85 17.43 13.58
CA LEU A 63 9.04 18.36 14.68
C LEU A 63 7.76 18.51 15.51
N PRO A 64 7.85 18.84 16.82
CA PRO A 64 6.67 19.01 17.67
C PRO A 64 5.62 19.98 17.13
N LYS A 65 6.05 21.06 16.46
CA LYS A 65 5.16 22.02 15.79
C LYS A 65 4.38 21.37 14.63
N GLN A 66 5.04 20.57 13.79
CA GLN A 66 4.43 19.87 12.66
C GLN A 66 3.46 18.78 13.14
N ILE A 67 3.83 18.04 14.19
CA ILE A 67 2.97 17.02 14.79
C ILE A 67 1.67 17.64 15.31
N ARG A 68 1.75 18.81 15.98
CA ARG A 68 0.56 19.55 16.41
C ARG A 68 -0.31 19.97 15.24
N LEU A 69 0.29 20.43 14.14
CA LEU A 69 -0.44 20.80 12.93
C LEU A 69 -1.16 19.59 12.33
N ILE A 70 -0.47 18.46 12.12
CA ILE A 70 -1.06 17.22 11.60
C ILE A 70 -2.22 16.76 12.51
N LYS A 71 -2.01 16.72 13.83
CA LYS A 71 -3.05 16.37 14.81
C LYS A 71 -4.27 17.30 14.76
N ARG A 72 -4.06 18.58 14.44
CA ARG A 72 -5.15 19.54 14.24
C ARG A 72 -5.89 19.26 12.93
N THR A 73 -5.17 19.04 11.83
CA THR A 73 -5.76 18.75 10.51
C THR A 73 -6.61 17.48 10.53
N LEU A 74 -6.14 16.41 11.19
CA LEU A 74 -6.88 15.14 11.36
C LEU A 74 -8.15 15.25 12.24
N ARG A 75 -8.44 16.43 12.81
CA ARG A 75 -9.70 16.71 13.52
C ARG A 75 -10.73 17.40 12.64
N LEU A 76 -10.33 17.96 11.51
CA LEU A 76 -11.26 18.59 10.59
C LEU A 76 -12.26 17.53 10.08
N PRO A 77 -13.55 17.85 10.01
CA PRO A 77 -14.58 16.88 9.59
C PRO A 77 -14.45 16.51 8.11
N GLU A 78 -13.90 17.41 7.30
CA GLU A 78 -13.67 17.26 5.87
C GLU A 78 -12.43 18.04 5.45
N GLY A 79 -11.89 17.69 4.29
CA GLY A 79 -10.69 18.30 3.72
C GLY A 79 -9.81 17.28 3.00
N MET A 80 -8.79 17.79 2.32
CA MET A 80 -7.84 16.97 1.57
C MET A 80 -6.42 17.19 2.12
N ILE A 81 -5.71 16.09 2.39
CA ILE A 81 -4.30 16.11 2.78
C ILE A 81 -3.52 15.47 1.63
N ILE A 82 -2.57 16.21 1.07
CA ILE A 82 -1.71 15.72 -0.02
C ILE A 82 -0.31 15.51 0.54
N LEU A 83 0.20 14.28 0.40
CA LEU A 83 1.60 13.94 0.67
C LEU A 83 2.33 13.86 -0.67
N SER A 84 3.31 14.74 -0.89
CA SER A 84 4.09 14.80 -2.12
C SER A 84 5.59 14.59 -1.84
N GLY A 85 6.32 14.14 -2.85
CA GLY A 85 7.75 13.80 -2.79
C GLY A 85 8.12 12.61 -3.69
N PRO A 86 9.41 12.39 -3.96
CA PRO A 86 9.88 11.31 -4.84
C PRO A 86 9.61 9.92 -4.24
N THR A 87 9.80 8.88 -5.06
CA THR A 87 9.76 7.48 -4.59
C THR A 87 10.76 7.26 -3.46
N GLY A 88 10.36 6.55 -2.41
CA GLY A 88 11.22 6.31 -1.24
C GLY A 88 11.25 7.43 -0.19
N ALA A 89 10.58 8.56 -0.41
CA ALA A 89 10.56 9.68 0.55
C ALA A 89 9.67 9.48 1.80
N GLY A 90 9.20 8.25 2.07
CA GLY A 90 8.39 7.95 3.27
C GLY A 90 6.92 8.41 3.22
N LYS A 91 6.36 8.69 2.04
CA LYS A 91 4.95 9.12 1.88
C LYS A 91 3.94 8.11 2.41
N SER A 92 4.04 6.85 1.96
CA SER A 92 3.15 5.76 2.39
C SER A 92 3.27 5.51 3.89
N THR A 93 4.50 5.50 4.43
CA THR A 93 4.76 5.37 5.87
C THR A 93 4.14 6.52 6.68
N THR A 94 4.24 7.75 6.19
CA THR A 94 3.61 8.92 6.82
C THR A 94 2.08 8.83 6.77
N LEU A 95 1.51 8.38 5.65
CA LEU A 95 0.07 8.15 5.53
C LEU A 95 -0.40 7.10 6.54
N HIS A 96 0.31 5.99 6.68
CA HIS A 96 0.01 4.94 7.65
C HIS A 96 0.04 5.47 9.09
N ALA A 97 1.05 6.25 9.45
CA ALA A 97 1.13 6.90 10.77
C ALA A 97 -0.06 7.84 11.04
N CYS A 98 -0.47 8.63 10.05
CA CYS A 98 -1.64 9.50 10.15
C CYS A 98 -2.94 8.71 10.29
N SER A 99 -3.09 7.61 9.53
CA SER A 99 -4.26 6.72 9.58
C SER A 99 -4.41 6.02 10.93
N ASP A 100 -3.32 5.46 11.46
CA ASP A 100 -3.28 4.87 12.81
C ASP A 100 -3.67 5.90 13.88
N LEU A 101 -3.09 7.11 13.81
CA LEU A 101 -3.42 8.21 14.71
C LEU A 101 -4.90 8.62 14.62
N TYR A 102 -5.46 8.68 13.41
CA TYR A 102 -6.87 8.99 13.19
C TYR A 102 -7.81 7.92 13.77
N LEU A 103 -7.53 6.65 13.52
CA LEU A 103 -8.32 5.53 14.04
C LEU A 103 -8.28 5.47 15.58
N LYS A 104 -7.08 5.58 16.17
CA LYS A 104 -6.92 5.64 17.63
C LYS A 104 -7.66 6.83 18.24
N ARG A 105 -7.55 8.02 17.64
CA ARG A 105 -8.26 9.24 18.09
C ARG A 105 -9.77 9.04 18.12
N THR A 106 -10.31 8.39 17.11
CA THR A 106 -11.75 8.13 16.99
C THR A 106 -12.20 6.90 17.78
N ARG A 107 -11.29 6.26 18.53
CA ARG A 107 -11.52 4.99 19.25
C ARG A 107 -12.11 3.92 18.34
N TYR A 108 -11.64 3.88 17.09
CA TYR A 108 -12.13 2.98 16.04
C TYR A 108 -13.63 3.09 15.74
N LYS A 109 -14.27 4.22 16.08
CA LYS A 109 -15.69 4.47 15.80
C LYS A 109 -15.95 5.08 14.42
N LYS A 110 -14.91 5.49 13.70
CA LYS A 110 -14.99 5.98 12.32
C LYS A 110 -14.48 4.90 11.38
N ARG A 111 -15.17 4.72 10.25
CA ARG A 111 -14.71 3.82 9.17
C ARG A 111 -13.63 4.53 8.37
N LEU A 112 -12.47 3.90 8.24
CA LEU A 112 -11.40 4.33 7.36
C LEU A 112 -11.34 3.38 6.16
N LEU A 113 -11.61 3.91 4.97
CA LEU A 113 -11.47 3.19 3.71
C LEU A 113 -10.17 3.63 3.04
N THR A 114 -9.40 2.68 2.51
CA THR A 114 -8.22 2.99 1.68
C THR A 114 -8.32 2.29 0.33
N VAL A 115 -7.74 2.92 -0.69
CA VAL A 115 -7.66 2.38 -2.06
C VAL A 115 -6.20 2.47 -2.48
N GLU A 116 -5.56 1.32 -2.73
CA GLU A 116 -4.10 1.21 -2.83
C GLU A 116 -3.65 0.25 -3.95
N ASP A 117 -2.45 0.44 -4.52
CA ASP A 117 -1.90 -0.44 -5.57
C ASP A 117 -0.41 -0.80 -5.36
N PRO A 118 -0.11 -1.86 -4.58
CA PRO A 118 -0.99 -2.57 -3.65
C PRO A 118 -0.94 -1.88 -2.27
N PRO A 119 -1.70 -2.38 -1.29
CA PRO A 119 -1.42 -2.10 0.11
C PRO A 119 0.04 -2.43 0.46
N GLU A 120 0.76 -1.46 1.06
CA GLU A 120 2.18 -1.62 1.43
C GLU A 120 2.37 -2.23 2.82
N GLY A 121 1.31 -2.23 3.65
CA GLY A 121 1.30 -2.81 4.98
C GLY A 121 -0.10 -2.78 5.58
N ARG A 122 -0.27 -3.38 6.76
CA ARG A 122 -1.57 -3.42 7.42
C ARG A 122 -1.82 -2.14 8.23
N ILE A 123 -3.02 -1.59 8.09
CA ILE A 123 -3.54 -0.54 8.97
C ILE A 123 -4.67 -1.16 9.81
N VAL A 124 -4.39 -1.44 11.08
CA VAL A 124 -5.37 -2.09 11.97
C VAL A 124 -6.63 -1.24 12.10
N GLY A 125 -7.78 -1.82 11.73
CA GLY A 125 -9.08 -1.16 11.76
C GLY A 125 -9.48 -0.42 10.48
N ALA A 126 -8.60 -0.35 9.48
CA ALA A 126 -8.94 0.14 8.15
C ALA A 126 -9.51 -0.98 7.26
N ILE A 127 -10.37 -0.61 6.31
CA ILE A 127 -10.80 -1.47 5.20
C ILE A 127 -9.92 -1.11 4.01
N GLN A 128 -8.90 -1.92 3.75
CA GLN A 128 -7.92 -1.66 2.69
C GLN A 128 -8.32 -2.37 1.40
N THR A 129 -8.57 -1.60 0.35
CA THR A 129 -9.03 -2.11 -0.95
C THR A 129 -7.90 -2.04 -1.97
N PRO A 130 -7.40 -3.19 -2.47
CA PRO A 130 -6.39 -3.19 -3.53
C PRO A 130 -7.01 -2.88 -4.90
N ILE A 131 -6.27 -2.21 -5.79
CA ILE A 131 -6.64 -2.08 -7.19
C ILE A 131 -6.36 -3.39 -7.94
N ILE A 132 -7.43 -4.03 -8.42
CA ILE A 132 -7.40 -5.27 -9.20
C ILE A 132 -7.80 -4.94 -10.65
N CYS A 133 -6.84 -5.05 -11.57
CA CYS A 133 -7.03 -4.86 -13.01
C CYS A 133 -5.80 -5.41 -13.77
N ASP A 134 -5.86 -5.47 -15.10
CA ASP A 134 -4.63 -5.56 -15.87
C ASP A 134 -3.82 -4.26 -15.71
N LYS A 135 -2.56 -4.39 -15.27
CA LYS A 135 -1.66 -3.25 -15.09
C LYS A 135 -0.96 -2.85 -16.39
N ALA A 136 -0.99 -3.71 -17.41
CA ALA A 136 -0.45 -3.42 -18.73
C ALA A 136 -1.40 -2.54 -19.57
N ASP A 137 -2.68 -2.47 -19.20
CA ASP A 137 -3.69 -1.66 -19.87
C ASP A 137 -4.01 -0.40 -19.03
N GLU A 138 -3.61 0.76 -19.55
CA GLU A 138 -3.80 2.05 -18.88
C GLU A 138 -5.29 2.42 -18.72
N ALA A 139 -6.13 2.05 -19.69
CA ALA A 139 -7.57 2.32 -19.64
C ALA A 139 -8.22 1.46 -18.55
N GLU A 140 -7.83 0.19 -18.43
CA GLU A 140 -8.29 -0.66 -17.32
C GLU A 140 -7.85 -0.11 -15.96
N VAL A 141 -6.60 0.34 -15.82
CA VAL A 141 -6.10 0.94 -14.57
C VAL A 141 -6.95 2.15 -14.18
N ARG A 142 -7.18 3.08 -15.12
CA ARG A 142 -7.99 4.27 -14.87
C ARG A 142 -9.42 3.91 -14.45
N LEU A 143 -10.05 2.97 -15.16
CA LEU A 143 -11.41 2.54 -14.88
C LEU A 143 -11.51 1.85 -13.51
N ALA A 144 -10.50 1.05 -13.14
CA ALA A 144 -10.45 0.39 -11.83
C ALA A 144 -10.40 1.42 -10.69
N TRP A 145 -9.53 2.43 -10.78
CA TRP A 145 -9.47 3.51 -9.80
C TRP A 145 -10.81 4.25 -9.67
N GLN A 146 -11.42 4.64 -10.80
CA GLN A 146 -12.71 5.34 -10.79
C GLN A 146 -13.82 4.51 -10.14
N ARG A 147 -13.91 3.22 -10.49
CA ARG A 147 -14.93 2.30 -9.95
C ARG A 147 -14.78 2.14 -8.44
N VAL A 148 -13.55 1.90 -7.96
CA VAL A 148 -13.30 1.68 -6.54
C VAL A 148 -13.57 2.95 -5.73
N LEU A 149 -13.12 4.12 -6.20
CA LEU A 149 -13.40 5.40 -5.53
C LEU A 149 -14.90 5.71 -5.48
N THR A 150 -15.61 5.50 -6.59
CA THR A 150 -17.07 5.70 -6.65
C THR A 150 -17.80 4.74 -5.71
N SER A 151 -17.35 3.49 -5.64
CA SER A 151 -17.91 2.49 -4.72
C SER A 151 -17.63 2.85 -3.27
N ALA A 152 -16.42 3.33 -2.95
CA ALA A 152 -16.02 3.67 -1.59
C ALA A 152 -16.90 4.77 -0.97
N LEU A 153 -17.39 5.70 -1.78
CA LEU A 153 -18.30 6.77 -1.33
C LEU A 153 -19.75 6.29 -1.07
N ARG A 154 -20.08 5.04 -1.43
CA ARG A 154 -21.43 4.45 -1.26
C ARG A 154 -21.51 3.45 -0.10
N LEU A 155 -20.38 3.10 0.52
CA LEU A 155 -20.25 2.13 1.61
C LEU A 155 -20.27 2.81 2.98
#